data_AF-A0A1V5ZPK5-F1
#
_entry.id   AF-A0A1V5ZPK5-F1
#
_cell.length_a   1.000
_cell.length_b   1.000
_cell.length_c   1.000
_cell.angle_alpha   90.00
_cell.angle_beta   90.00
_cell.angle_gamma   90.00
#
_symmetry.space_group_name_H-M   'P 1'
#
loop_
_entity.id
_entity.type
_entity.pdbx_description
1 polymer ?
#
loop_
_entity_poly.entity_id
_entity_poly.type
_entity_poly.pdbx_seq_one_letter_code
_entity_poly.pdbx_strand_id
1 'polypeptide(L)'
;MSDENKITTRYHYDFIHNVLGNFYKDSLEYFTKYLYPRFRYSVMGTYEKSVEMIFQKEKLSGREVDKPNLPALILNPMGDFQIADTGRQFFRFPNLSPGIASKLFQPIYLDEDVIIISSFSRIQGEIELIALASSFYEYCDLRLLFLQIFGGYDRVIYPVWFNSFIIIPKELYEYEYENDVTGKKYKLDWESAGVETKLVKTTNKNEYVYPCRIRPWYSLKSISEASTKYGGNDKLPDWRFTANIEFQVELPSYIILQTDYLVDNITFNIGYASTYSDFPLYKPPEIRYIQEAKIDFENIEDEKSINFNEVDLTELDPFKFSVECSGKKRLNVASRYFHFVTQEEYDDSTSDLEIIIDEAINLPEERMIVNSTFGSLDYGDHYTYEKISDFQSKITIKRKYVKLDVGQLFEIYTYSLEE
;
A
#
# COMPACT_ATOMS: atom_id res chain seq x y z
N MET A 1 11.28 24.78 -9.34
CA MET A 1 12.66 24.27 -9.42
C MET A 1 12.77 23.24 -8.33
N SER A 2 12.73 21.96 -8.70
CA SER A 2 12.85 20.84 -7.77
C SER A 2 14.27 20.81 -7.22
N ASP A 3 14.43 20.67 -5.91
CA ASP A 3 15.72 20.43 -5.25
C ASP A 3 16.47 19.31 -5.99
N GLU A 4 17.55 19.64 -6.70
CA GLU A 4 18.43 18.67 -7.38
C GLU A 4 19.08 17.68 -6.40
N ASN A 5 19.06 18.00 -5.10
CA ASN A 5 19.66 17.19 -4.04
C ASN A 5 18.66 16.31 -3.27
N LYS A 6 17.35 16.38 -3.57
CA LYS A 6 16.38 15.46 -2.96
C LYS A 6 16.21 14.24 -3.84
N ILE A 7 16.76 13.13 -3.38
CA ILE A 7 16.55 11.82 -3.99
C ILE A 7 15.04 11.58 -4.09
N THR A 8 14.55 11.41 -5.31
CA THR A 8 13.16 11.05 -5.54
C THR A 8 12.94 9.67 -4.93
N THR A 9 12.03 9.55 -3.96
CA THR A 9 11.63 8.28 -3.33
C THR A 9 10.99 7.28 -4.31
N ARG A 10 10.90 7.64 -5.60
CA ARG A 10 10.33 6.84 -6.67
C ARG A 10 11.19 6.94 -7.91
N TYR A 11 11.43 5.78 -8.52
CA TYR A 11 12.17 5.64 -9.76
C TYR A 11 11.29 4.94 -10.78
N HIS A 12 11.09 5.56 -11.94
CA HIS A 12 10.44 4.90 -13.06
C HIS A 12 11.36 3.78 -13.61
N TYR A 13 10.77 2.64 -13.97
CA TYR A 13 11.55 1.55 -14.55
C TYR A 13 11.66 1.71 -16.06
N ASP A 14 12.84 2.11 -16.55
CA ASP A 14 13.05 2.44 -17.98
C ASP A 14 13.35 1.22 -18.86
N PHE A 15 13.69 0.08 -18.26
CA PHE A 15 14.17 -1.11 -18.97
C PHE A 15 13.06 -2.15 -19.24
N ILE A 16 11.82 -1.71 -19.46
CA ILE A 16 10.65 -2.59 -19.71
C ILE A 16 10.88 -3.51 -20.91
N HIS A 17 11.57 -3.02 -21.95
CA HIS A 17 11.90 -3.80 -23.14
C HIS A 17 12.70 -5.07 -22.84
N ASN A 18 13.52 -5.08 -21.78
CA ASN A 18 14.28 -6.26 -21.36
C ASN A 18 13.40 -7.33 -20.76
N VAL A 19 12.48 -6.90 -19.90
CA VAL A 19 11.52 -7.77 -19.23
C VAL A 19 10.58 -8.40 -20.27
N LEU A 20 10.10 -7.61 -21.24
CA LEU A 20 9.31 -8.08 -22.37
C LEU A 20 10.09 -9.03 -23.29
N GLY A 21 11.34 -8.68 -23.63
CA GLY A 21 12.19 -9.54 -24.45
C GLY A 21 12.42 -10.91 -23.81
N ASN A 22 12.66 -10.94 -22.49
CA ASN A 22 12.80 -12.21 -21.76
C ASN A 22 11.46 -12.96 -21.67
N PHE A 23 10.35 -12.25 -21.47
CA PHE A 23 9.02 -12.85 -21.48
C PHE A 23 8.70 -13.53 -22.82
N TYR A 24 8.96 -12.90 -23.97
CA TYR A 24 8.71 -13.52 -25.27
C TYR A 24 9.64 -14.71 -25.53
N LYS A 25 10.89 -14.63 -25.08
CA LYS A 25 11.82 -15.77 -25.12
C LYS A 25 11.29 -16.93 -24.29
N ASP A 26 10.90 -16.70 -23.04
CA ASP A 26 10.35 -17.72 -22.15
C ASP A 26 9.03 -18.28 -22.69
N SER A 27 8.21 -17.43 -23.34
CA SER A 27 6.99 -17.85 -24.05
C SER A 27 7.33 -18.83 -25.17
N LEU A 28 8.30 -18.50 -26.01
CA LEU A 28 8.76 -19.40 -27.08
C LEU A 28 9.29 -20.71 -26.51
N GLU A 29 10.07 -20.66 -25.43
CA GLU A 29 10.59 -21.85 -24.75
C GLU A 29 9.46 -22.71 -24.13
N TYR A 30 8.42 -22.08 -23.58
CA TYR A 30 7.24 -22.77 -23.07
C TYR A 30 6.55 -23.60 -24.17
N PHE A 31 6.27 -22.99 -25.33
CA PHE A 31 5.64 -23.73 -26.43
C PHE A 31 6.56 -24.79 -27.05
N THR A 32 7.86 -24.50 -27.15
CA THR A 32 8.81 -25.38 -27.86
C THR A 32 9.39 -26.50 -27.03
N LYS A 33 9.64 -26.28 -25.74
CA LYS A 33 10.27 -27.29 -24.87
C LYS A 33 9.25 -28.02 -24.01
N TYR A 34 8.22 -27.31 -23.53
CA TYR A 34 7.26 -27.89 -22.59
C TYR A 34 6.01 -28.42 -23.28
N LEU A 35 5.40 -27.64 -24.17
CA LEU A 35 4.15 -28.06 -24.80
C LEU A 35 4.35 -29.02 -25.98
N TYR A 36 5.26 -28.72 -26.89
CA TYR A 36 5.53 -29.57 -28.05
C TYR A 36 7.04 -29.70 -28.34
N PRO A 37 7.75 -30.60 -27.65
CA PRO A 37 9.21 -30.79 -27.74
C PRO A 37 9.71 -31.34 -29.09
N ARG A 38 8.85 -31.40 -30.10
CA ARG A 38 9.17 -31.89 -31.44
C ARG A 38 9.59 -30.79 -32.41
N PHE A 39 9.39 -29.51 -32.06
CA PHE A 39 9.90 -28.40 -32.85
C PHE A 39 11.42 -28.49 -32.99
N ARG A 40 11.90 -28.61 -34.23
CA ARG A 40 13.33 -28.64 -34.54
C ARG A 40 13.94 -27.25 -34.59
N TYR A 41 13.09 -26.27 -34.85
CA TYR A 41 13.50 -24.89 -35.00
C TYR A 41 12.50 -23.95 -34.34
N SER A 42 13.01 -22.89 -33.71
CA SER A 42 12.21 -21.89 -33.05
C SER A 42 12.82 -20.51 -33.22
N VAL A 43 12.05 -19.53 -33.67
CA VAL A 43 12.51 -18.13 -33.81
C VAL A 43 11.45 -17.16 -33.32
N MET A 44 11.93 -16.04 -32.79
CA MET A 44 11.11 -14.88 -32.45
C MET A 44 11.29 -13.81 -33.53
N GLY A 45 10.19 -13.32 -34.09
CA GLY A 45 10.18 -12.28 -35.11
C GLY A 45 8.96 -12.36 -36.02
N THR A 46 8.84 -11.40 -36.95
CA THR A 46 7.82 -11.45 -38.00
C THR A 46 8.02 -12.68 -38.87
N TYR A 47 6.96 -13.16 -39.52
CA TYR A 47 7.02 -14.33 -40.39
C TYR A 47 8.14 -14.22 -41.43
N GLU A 48 8.18 -13.14 -42.22
CA GLU A 48 9.17 -12.91 -43.28
C GLU A 48 10.61 -12.94 -42.78
N LYS A 49 10.89 -12.25 -41.67
CA LYS A 49 12.25 -12.25 -41.06
C LYS A 49 12.62 -13.61 -40.50
N SER A 50 11.65 -14.30 -39.89
CA SER A 50 11.88 -15.61 -39.30
C SER A 50 12.21 -16.66 -40.35
N VAL A 51 11.51 -16.59 -41.47
CA VAL A 51 11.78 -17.37 -42.68
C VAL A 51 13.19 -17.14 -43.19
N GLU A 52 13.59 -15.88 -43.36
CA GLU A 52 14.94 -15.55 -43.82
C GLU A 52 16.00 -16.09 -42.86
N MET A 53 15.80 -15.93 -41.55
CA MET A 53 16.70 -16.47 -40.53
C MET A 53 16.81 -17.99 -40.55
N ILE A 54 15.70 -18.70 -40.80
CA ILE A 54 15.71 -20.16 -40.97
C ILE A 54 16.62 -20.53 -42.13
N PHE A 55 16.40 -19.92 -43.30
CA PHE A 55 17.20 -20.18 -44.50
C PHE A 55 18.67 -19.81 -44.33
N GLN A 56 18.97 -18.67 -43.70
CA GLN A 56 20.34 -18.25 -43.44
C GLN A 56 21.10 -19.24 -42.54
N LYS A 57 20.46 -19.73 -41.46
CA LYS A 57 21.10 -20.72 -40.58
C LYS A 57 21.33 -22.06 -41.26
N GLU A 58 20.46 -22.47 -42.17
CA GLU A 58 20.65 -23.71 -42.94
C GLU A 58 21.80 -23.60 -43.94
N LYS A 59 21.91 -22.45 -44.63
CA LYS A 59 23.06 -22.15 -45.49
C LYS A 59 24.38 -22.19 -44.72
N LEU A 60 24.41 -21.59 -43.52
CA LEU A 60 25.59 -21.62 -42.64
C LEU A 60 25.93 -23.04 -42.13
N SER A 61 24.95 -23.94 -42.06
CA SER A 61 25.14 -25.33 -41.64
C SER A 61 25.64 -26.25 -42.78
N GLY A 62 26.01 -25.68 -43.94
CA GLY A 62 26.52 -26.43 -45.09
C GLY A 62 25.45 -27.26 -45.83
N ARG A 63 24.17 -27.00 -45.57
CA ARG A 63 23.04 -27.66 -46.23
C ARG A 63 22.50 -26.76 -47.34
N GLU A 64 22.78 -27.10 -48.59
CA GLU A 64 22.02 -26.59 -49.74
C GLU A 64 20.67 -27.31 -49.79
N VAL A 65 19.69 -26.82 -49.03
CA VAL A 65 18.35 -27.43 -49.03
C VAL A 65 17.32 -26.36 -49.37
N ASP A 66 16.50 -26.65 -50.39
CA ASP A 66 15.40 -25.80 -50.84
C ASP A 66 14.25 -25.66 -49.81
N LYS A 67 14.33 -26.37 -48.67
CA LYS A 67 13.26 -26.42 -47.65
C LYS A 67 13.81 -26.41 -46.22
N PRO A 68 13.17 -25.66 -45.30
CA PRO A 68 13.55 -25.60 -43.90
C PRO A 68 13.36 -26.92 -43.15
N ASN A 69 14.11 -27.13 -42.07
CA ASN A 69 13.94 -28.24 -41.13
C ASN A 69 12.65 -28.06 -40.33
N LEU A 70 11.63 -28.84 -40.70
CA LEU A 70 10.31 -28.88 -40.05
C LEU A 70 10.25 -29.99 -38.99
N PRO A 71 9.37 -29.86 -37.98
CA PRO A 71 8.49 -28.72 -37.70
C PRO A 71 9.22 -27.52 -37.08
N ALA A 72 8.76 -26.32 -37.39
CA ALA A 72 9.30 -25.06 -36.84
C ALA A 72 8.22 -24.22 -36.16
N LEU A 73 8.59 -23.47 -35.11
CA LEU A 73 7.70 -22.51 -34.45
C LEU A 73 8.25 -21.09 -34.59
N ILE A 74 7.38 -20.17 -34.97
CA ILE A 74 7.65 -18.74 -35.02
C ILE A 74 6.75 -18.07 -33.99
N LEU A 75 7.36 -17.30 -33.10
CA LEU A 75 6.65 -16.40 -32.20
C LEU A 75 6.76 -14.99 -32.76
N ASN A 76 5.64 -14.43 -33.19
CA ASN A 76 5.54 -13.07 -33.66
C ASN A 76 5.01 -12.18 -32.52
N PRO A 77 5.89 -11.40 -31.86
CA PRO A 77 5.45 -10.51 -30.78
C PRO A 77 4.70 -9.32 -31.38
N MET A 78 3.48 -9.06 -30.92
CA MET A 78 2.82 -7.80 -31.26
C MET A 78 3.41 -6.66 -30.43
N GLY A 79 3.69 -5.54 -31.09
CA GLY A 79 4.22 -4.34 -30.45
C GLY A 79 3.16 -3.55 -29.67
N ASP A 80 1.89 -3.82 -29.94
CA ASP A 80 0.77 -3.16 -29.29
C ASP A 80 0.40 -3.91 -28.02
N PHE A 81 0.49 -3.20 -26.90
CA PHE A 81 0.08 -3.68 -25.60
C PHE A 81 -0.54 -2.54 -24.80
N GLN A 82 -1.46 -2.88 -23.92
CA GLN A 82 -2.20 -1.94 -23.08
C GLN A 82 -2.13 -2.36 -21.62
N ILE A 83 -2.42 -1.44 -20.71
CA ILE A 83 -2.62 -1.81 -19.31
C ILE A 83 -3.90 -2.63 -19.24
N ALA A 84 -3.83 -3.82 -18.62
CA ALA A 84 -4.98 -4.70 -18.51
C ALA A 84 -6.12 -4.00 -17.77
N ASP A 85 -7.38 -4.23 -18.17
CA ASP A 85 -8.53 -3.60 -17.51
C ASP A 85 -8.69 -4.04 -16.04
N THR A 86 -8.25 -5.25 -15.69
CA THR A 86 -8.11 -5.72 -14.31
C THR A 86 -6.99 -5.02 -13.53
N GLY A 87 -6.14 -4.26 -14.22
CA GLY A 87 -4.98 -3.53 -13.70
C GLY A 87 -5.25 -2.07 -13.33
N ARG A 88 -6.50 -1.58 -13.41
CA ARG A 88 -6.92 -0.23 -12.98
C ARG A 88 -6.89 -0.03 -11.45
N GLN A 89 -6.00 -0.73 -10.74
CA GLN A 89 -5.84 -0.59 -9.32
C GLN A 89 -4.83 0.53 -9.03
N PHE A 90 -5.23 1.50 -8.21
CA PHE A 90 -4.48 2.73 -8.00
C PHE A 90 -3.01 2.51 -7.61
N PHE A 91 -2.69 1.44 -6.88
CA PHE A 91 -1.34 1.10 -6.44
C PHE A 91 -0.39 0.59 -7.53
N ARG A 92 -0.89 0.37 -8.75
CA ARG A 92 -0.09 -0.10 -9.89
C ARG A 92 0.42 1.04 -10.78
N PHE A 93 -0.01 2.29 -10.54
CA PHE A 93 0.42 3.42 -11.36
C PHE A 93 1.45 4.31 -10.65
N PRO A 94 2.50 4.74 -11.36
CA PRO A 94 3.60 5.51 -10.76
C PRO A 94 3.15 6.87 -10.18
N ASN A 95 2.09 7.47 -10.74
CA ASN A 95 1.57 8.77 -10.32
C ASN A 95 0.65 8.71 -9.08
N LEU A 96 0.38 7.51 -8.55
CA LEU A 96 -0.56 7.29 -7.44
C LEU A 96 0.17 6.92 -6.14
N SER A 97 -0.56 6.77 -5.03
CA SER A 97 0.02 6.70 -3.68
C SER A 97 0.97 5.49 -3.49
N PRO A 98 2.25 5.71 -3.13
CA PRO A 98 3.29 4.70 -3.02
C PRO A 98 3.16 3.88 -1.73
N GLY A 99 2.55 4.44 -0.69
CA GLY A 99 2.32 3.75 0.59
C GLY A 99 1.32 2.59 0.49
N ILE A 100 0.56 2.49 -0.61
CA ILE A 100 -0.29 1.32 -0.86
C ILE A 100 0.54 0.19 -1.48
N ALA A 101 1.50 0.52 -2.35
CA ALA A 101 2.36 -0.47 -3.00
C ALA A 101 3.25 -1.20 -1.98
N SER A 102 3.73 -0.52 -0.93
CA SER A 102 4.51 -1.14 0.15
C SER A 102 3.76 -2.20 0.95
N LYS A 103 2.42 -2.12 0.99
CA LYS A 103 1.56 -3.12 1.66
C LYS A 103 1.16 -4.29 0.77
N LEU A 104 1.39 -4.18 -0.55
CA LEU A 104 0.89 -5.15 -1.53
C LEU A 104 1.99 -5.94 -2.20
N PHE A 105 3.17 -5.36 -2.39
CA PHE A 105 4.31 -6.01 -3.01
C PHE A 105 5.36 -6.36 -1.97
N GLN A 106 6.02 -7.49 -2.19
CA GLN A 106 7.14 -7.89 -1.36
C GLN A 106 8.34 -6.97 -1.65
N PRO A 107 9.05 -6.49 -0.62
CA PRO A 107 10.25 -5.70 -0.82
C PRO A 107 11.34 -6.51 -1.53
N ILE A 108 12.08 -5.84 -2.41
CA ILE A 108 13.29 -6.38 -3.06
C ILE A 108 14.53 -6.19 -2.16
N TYR A 109 14.45 -5.26 -1.20
CA TYR A 109 15.43 -5.03 -0.16
C TYR A 109 14.72 -4.58 1.11
N LEU A 110 15.13 -5.12 2.26
CA LEU A 110 14.56 -4.82 3.56
C LEU A 110 15.66 -4.93 4.62
N ASP A 111 15.91 -3.84 5.34
CA ASP A 111 16.67 -3.83 6.59
C ASP A 111 15.89 -3.09 7.69
N GLU A 112 16.54 -2.74 8.81
CA GLU A 112 15.89 -2.06 9.94
C GLU A 112 15.41 -0.64 9.59
N ASP A 113 16.12 0.06 8.69
CA ASP A 113 15.98 1.50 8.48
C ASP A 113 15.52 1.86 7.04
N VAL A 114 15.56 0.91 6.10
CA VAL A 114 15.32 1.08 4.66
C VAL A 114 14.53 -0.09 4.07
N ILE A 115 13.49 0.26 3.32
CA ILE A 115 12.64 -0.65 2.56
C ILE A 115 12.63 -0.22 1.09
N ILE A 116 12.95 -1.14 0.19
CA ILE A 116 12.85 -0.91 -1.26
C ILE A 116 11.87 -1.90 -1.86
N ILE A 117 10.86 -1.37 -2.55
CA ILE A 117 9.78 -2.16 -3.14
C ILE A 117 9.71 -1.91 -4.64
N SER A 118 9.60 -2.98 -5.42
CA SER A 118 9.25 -2.89 -6.83
C SER A 118 7.75 -3.07 -7.02
N SER A 119 7.10 -2.10 -7.64
CA SER A 119 5.71 -2.19 -8.05
C SER A 119 5.60 -2.75 -9.46
N PHE A 120 4.51 -3.46 -9.72
CA PHE A 120 4.24 -4.12 -10.99
C PHE A 120 2.93 -3.65 -11.61
N SER A 121 3.00 -3.36 -12.91
CA SER A 121 1.84 -3.14 -13.77
C SER A 121 1.50 -4.42 -14.51
N ARG A 122 0.20 -4.73 -14.62
CA ARG A 122 -0.24 -5.85 -15.47
C ARG A 122 -0.54 -5.32 -16.87
N ILE A 123 0.23 -5.80 -17.83
CA ILE A 123 0.11 -5.47 -19.25
C ILE A 123 -0.65 -6.60 -19.94
N GLN A 124 -1.52 -6.23 -20.88
CA GLN A 124 -2.27 -7.10 -21.76
C GLN A 124 -1.80 -6.86 -23.20
N GLY A 125 -1.60 -7.93 -23.96
CA GLY A 125 -1.22 -7.86 -25.35
C GLY A 125 -1.50 -9.19 -26.06
N GLU A 126 -1.06 -9.30 -27.30
CA GLU A 126 -1.26 -10.49 -28.12
C GLU A 126 0.07 -11.05 -28.65
N ILE A 127 0.15 -12.37 -28.74
CA ILE A 127 1.22 -13.10 -29.39
C ILE A 127 0.59 -13.95 -30.48
N GLU A 128 1.16 -13.86 -31.67
CA GLU A 128 0.84 -14.76 -32.76
C GLU A 128 1.88 -15.88 -32.82
N LEU A 129 1.43 -17.13 -32.67
CA LEU A 129 2.25 -18.31 -32.85
C LEU A 129 1.97 -18.91 -34.23
N ILE A 130 3.01 -19.05 -35.04
CA ILE A 130 2.95 -19.64 -36.37
C ILE A 130 3.77 -20.92 -36.34
N ALA A 131 3.11 -22.07 -36.36
CA ALA A 131 3.76 -23.37 -36.49
C ALA A 131 3.76 -23.82 -37.96
N LEU A 132 4.95 -24.19 -38.42
CA LEU A 132 5.20 -24.78 -39.73
C LEU A 132 5.30 -26.30 -39.55
N ALA A 133 4.28 -27.02 -40.01
CA ALA A 133 4.20 -28.47 -39.85
C ALA A 133 4.80 -29.19 -41.05
N SER A 134 5.35 -30.39 -40.83
CA SER A 134 5.91 -31.21 -41.92
C SER A 134 4.82 -31.91 -42.75
N SER A 135 3.63 -32.11 -42.18
CA SER A 135 2.53 -32.83 -42.81
C SER A 135 1.16 -32.40 -42.26
N PHE A 136 0.09 -32.75 -42.98
CA PHE A 136 -1.28 -32.52 -42.53
C PHE A 136 -1.59 -33.21 -41.18
N TYR A 137 -1.05 -34.41 -40.95
CA TYR A 137 -1.26 -35.13 -39.68
C TYR A 137 -0.66 -34.37 -38.50
N GLU A 138 0.58 -33.88 -38.66
CA GLU A 138 1.22 -33.07 -37.63
C GLU A 138 0.50 -31.74 -37.39
N TYR A 139 -0.06 -31.14 -38.44
CA TYR A 139 -0.95 -29.99 -38.32
C TYR A 139 -2.20 -30.31 -37.47
N CYS A 140 -2.87 -31.44 -37.73
CA CYS A 140 -4.03 -31.87 -36.96
C CYS A 140 -3.69 -32.15 -35.50
N ASP A 141 -2.55 -32.81 -35.24
CA ASP A 141 -2.07 -33.10 -33.89
C ASP A 141 -1.82 -31.81 -33.11
N LEU A 142 -1.12 -30.83 -33.71
CA LEU A 142 -0.87 -29.52 -33.11
C LEU A 142 -2.18 -28.78 -32.82
N ARG A 143 -3.13 -28.79 -33.76
CA ARG A 143 -4.43 -28.15 -33.58
C ARG A 143 -5.20 -28.75 -32.41
N LEU A 144 -5.26 -30.08 -32.32
CA LEU A 144 -5.94 -30.77 -31.23
C LEU A 144 -5.24 -30.52 -29.89
N LEU A 145 -3.91 -30.54 -29.87
CA LEU A 145 -3.09 -30.26 -28.69
C LEU A 145 -3.38 -28.87 -28.12
N PHE A 146 -3.42 -27.83 -28.96
CA PHE A 146 -3.75 -26.47 -28.50
C PHE A 146 -5.16 -26.40 -27.91
N LEU A 147 -6.16 -27.01 -28.56
CA LEU A 147 -7.52 -27.04 -28.03
C LEU A 147 -7.61 -27.77 -26.69
N GLN A 148 -6.83 -28.83 -26.48
CA GLN A 148 -6.80 -29.59 -25.23
C GLN A 148 -6.09 -28.84 -24.10
N ILE A 149 -4.95 -28.20 -24.38
CA ILE A 149 -4.17 -27.44 -23.38
C ILE A 149 -4.98 -26.25 -22.87
N PHE A 150 -5.55 -25.47 -23.79
CA PHE A 150 -6.35 -24.30 -23.43
C PHE A 150 -7.74 -24.69 -22.96
N GLY A 151 -8.22 -25.90 -23.30
CA GLY A 151 -9.56 -26.37 -22.94
C GLY A 151 -10.68 -25.58 -23.63
N GLY A 152 -10.41 -25.05 -24.82
CA GLY A 152 -11.30 -24.18 -25.58
C GLY A 152 -10.75 -22.77 -25.80
N TYR A 153 -11.52 -21.95 -26.52
CA TYR A 153 -11.23 -20.53 -26.69
C TYR A 153 -11.55 -19.74 -25.43
N ASP A 154 -10.87 -18.62 -25.23
CA ASP A 154 -11.05 -17.67 -24.13
C ASP A 154 -10.79 -18.19 -22.71
N ARG A 155 -10.47 -19.47 -22.56
CA ARG A 155 -10.11 -20.05 -21.26
C ARG A 155 -8.69 -19.67 -20.88
N VAL A 156 -8.56 -19.12 -19.68
CA VAL A 156 -7.27 -18.71 -19.12
C VAL A 156 -6.51 -19.92 -18.61
N ILE A 157 -5.24 -20.01 -19.00
CA ILE A 157 -4.25 -20.93 -18.44
C ILE A 157 -3.10 -20.15 -17.78
N TYR A 158 -2.45 -20.79 -16.82
CA TYR A 158 -1.38 -20.22 -16.01
C TYR A 158 -0.08 -20.97 -16.26
N PRO A 159 0.68 -20.63 -17.31
CA PRO A 159 1.98 -21.23 -17.55
C PRO A 159 2.93 -20.94 -16.37
N VAL A 160 3.73 -21.93 -16.00
CA VAL A 160 4.67 -21.89 -14.86
C VAL A 160 6.10 -21.69 -15.38
N TRP A 161 7.00 -21.21 -14.51
CA TRP A 161 8.44 -21.06 -14.76
C TRP A 161 8.85 -19.92 -15.69
N PHE A 162 8.19 -18.77 -15.60
CA PHE A 162 8.62 -17.55 -16.25
C PHE A 162 9.47 -16.74 -15.27
N ASN A 163 10.75 -16.61 -15.61
CA ASN A 163 11.69 -15.84 -14.80
C ASN A 163 11.94 -14.51 -15.49
N SER A 164 12.18 -13.48 -14.69
CA SER A 164 12.57 -12.18 -15.19
C SER A 164 13.56 -11.56 -14.22
N PHE A 165 13.91 -10.31 -14.47
CA PHE A 165 14.82 -9.57 -13.63
C PHE A 165 14.49 -8.09 -13.66
N ILE A 166 14.84 -7.41 -12.57
CA ILE A 166 14.77 -5.96 -12.41
C ILE A 166 16.20 -5.45 -12.43
N ILE A 167 16.51 -4.54 -13.35
CA ILE A 167 17.79 -3.81 -13.31
C ILE A 167 17.68 -2.74 -12.21
N ILE A 168 18.58 -2.79 -11.24
CA ILE A 168 18.62 -1.80 -10.17
C ILE A 168 19.22 -0.50 -10.71
N PRO A 169 18.51 0.65 -10.61
CA PRO A 169 19.05 1.96 -10.98
C PRO A 169 20.35 2.25 -10.23
N LYS A 170 21.28 2.93 -10.92
CA LYS A 170 22.59 3.25 -10.34
C LYS A 170 22.46 4.10 -9.09
N GLU A 171 21.49 5.00 -9.06
CA GLU A 171 21.17 5.89 -7.94
C GLU A 171 20.77 5.11 -6.68
N LEU A 172 20.08 3.97 -6.84
CA LEU A 172 19.71 3.09 -5.72
C LEU A 172 20.88 2.19 -5.30
N TYR A 173 21.69 1.75 -6.25
CA TYR A 173 22.88 0.95 -5.96
C TYR A 173 23.97 1.75 -5.21
N GLU A 174 24.13 3.03 -5.56
CA GLU A 174 25.08 3.95 -4.92
C GLU A 174 24.47 4.68 -3.72
N TYR A 175 23.23 4.38 -3.35
CA TYR A 175 22.57 4.99 -2.21
C TYR A 175 23.30 4.67 -0.90
N GLU A 176 23.66 5.72 -0.17
CA GLU A 176 24.13 5.65 1.20
C GLU A 176 23.02 6.17 2.11
N TYR A 177 22.59 5.34 3.05
CA TYR A 177 21.67 5.75 4.09
C TYR A 177 22.44 6.58 5.13
N GLU A 178 21.87 7.70 5.52
CA GLU A 178 22.37 8.58 6.59
C GLU A 178 21.18 9.01 7.45
N ASN A 179 21.26 8.74 8.74
CA ASN A 179 20.25 9.13 9.72
C ASN A 179 20.74 10.33 10.52
N ASP A 180 20.10 11.49 10.34
CA ASP A 180 20.49 12.74 11.00
C ASP A 180 20.33 12.70 12.53
N VAL A 181 19.47 11.83 13.05
CA VAL A 181 19.16 11.71 14.48
C VAL A 181 20.09 10.74 15.20
N THR A 182 20.32 9.56 14.61
CA THR A 182 21.16 8.51 15.21
C THR A 182 22.63 8.60 14.78
N GLY A 183 22.94 9.38 13.74
CA GLY A 183 24.27 9.48 13.13
C GLY A 183 24.72 8.20 12.42
N LYS A 184 23.83 7.20 12.25
CA LYS A 184 24.14 5.99 11.49
C LYS A 184 24.30 6.32 10.02
N LYS A 185 25.40 5.84 9.43
CA LYS A 185 25.64 5.92 7.99
C LYS A 185 26.13 4.59 7.46
N TYR A 186 25.46 4.06 6.44
CA TYR A 186 25.87 2.80 5.80
C TYR A 186 25.40 2.72 4.35
N LYS A 187 26.09 1.87 3.57
CA LYS A 187 25.69 1.55 2.20
C LYS A 187 24.82 0.31 2.20
N LEU A 188 23.77 0.31 1.38
CA LEU A 188 22.88 -0.84 1.24
C LEU A 188 23.63 -2.08 0.74
N ASP A 189 23.41 -3.21 1.41
CA ASP A 189 24.03 -4.49 1.04
C ASP A 189 23.14 -5.27 0.06
N TRP A 190 23.29 -4.97 -1.23
CA TRP A 190 22.51 -5.59 -2.29
C TRP A 190 22.84 -7.08 -2.51
N GLU A 191 24.04 -7.54 -2.14
CA GLU A 191 24.47 -8.92 -2.35
C GLU A 191 23.69 -9.88 -1.44
N SER A 192 23.52 -9.52 -0.16
CA SER A 192 22.71 -10.31 0.77
C SER A 192 21.21 -10.30 0.42
N ALA A 193 20.73 -9.26 -0.27
CA ALA A 193 19.37 -9.20 -0.81
C ALA A 193 19.16 -10.07 -2.07
N GLY A 194 20.21 -10.73 -2.58
CA GLY A 194 20.13 -11.62 -3.74
C GLY A 194 20.24 -10.92 -5.09
N VAL A 195 20.78 -9.69 -5.13
CA VAL A 195 21.15 -9.03 -6.38
C VAL A 195 22.43 -9.65 -6.93
N GLU A 196 22.43 -9.91 -8.24
CA GLU A 196 23.57 -10.46 -8.95
C GLU A 196 24.06 -9.48 -10.02
N THR A 197 25.35 -9.50 -10.32
CA THR A 197 25.89 -8.77 -11.48
C THR A 197 25.79 -9.64 -12.73
N LYS A 198 25.02 -9.22 -13.74
CA LYS A 198 24.85 -9.97 -15.00
C LYS A 198 25.03 -9.09 -16.24
N LEU A 199 25.59 -9.68 -17.29
CA LEU A 199 25.66 -9.05 -18.60
C LEU A 199 24.26 -8.94 -19.21
N VAL A 200 23.73 -7.72 -19.26
CA VAL A 200 22.47 -7.43 -19.94
C VAL A 200 22.78 -7.03 -21.38
N LYS A 201 22.35 -7.87 -22.33
CA LYS A 201 22.73 -7.73 -23.75
C LYS A 201 22.24 -6.43 -24.41
N THR A 202 21.14 -5.87 -23.93
CA THR A 202 20.54 -4.65 -24.50
C THR A 202 21.26 -3.39 -24.06
N THR A 203 21.77 -3.34 -22.83
CA THR A 203 22.65 -2.26 -22.36
C THR A 203 24.12 -2.53 -22.73
N ASN A 204 24.43 -3.76 -23.15
CA ASN A 204 25.77 -4.25 -23.48
C ASN A 204 26.78 -4.05 -22.33
N LYS A 205 26.29 -4.13 -21.09
CA LYS A 205 27.05 -3.89 -19.87
C LYS A 205 26.64 -4.88 -18.78
N ASN A 206 27.52 -5.05 -17.81
CA ASN A 206 27.20 -5.77 -16.59
C ASN A 206 26.35 -4.85 -15.70
N GLU A 207 25.11 -5.22 -15.47
CA GLU A 207 24.16 -4.48 -14.65
C GLU A 207 23.89 -5.24 -13.34
N TYR A 208 23.53 -4.51 -12.29
CA TYR A 208 23.01 -5.08 -11.05
C TYR A 208 21.56 -5.50 -11.26
N VAL A 209 21.29 -6.80 -11.14
CA VAL A 209 19.97 -7.36 -11.42
C VAL A 209 19.40 -8.13 -10.23
N TYR A 210 18.16 -7.82 -9.90
CA TYR A 210 17.38 -8.60 -8.93
C TYR A 210 16.52 -9.61 -9.69
N PRO A 211 16.68 -10.93 -9.45
CA PRO A 211 15.88 -11.95 -10.11
C PRO A 211 14.45 -11.96 -9.56
N CYS A 212 13.46 -11.96 -10.45
CA CYS A 212 12.05 -12.04 -10.08
C CYS A 212 11.31 -13.09 -10.90
N ARG A 213 10.13 -13.50 -10.44
CA ARG A 213 9.25 -14.41 -11.17
C ARG A 213 8.04 -13.65 -11.65
N ILE A 214 7.73 -13.78 -12.93
CA ILE A 214 6.52 -13.22 -13.52
C ILE A 214 5.53 -14.36 -13.77
N ARG A 215 4.23 -14.07 -13.67
CA ARG A 215 3.17 -15.07 -13.86
C ARG A 215 2.30 -14.64 -15.02
N PRO A 216 2.51 -15.19 -16.24
CA PRO A 216 1.66 -14.87 -17.36
C PRO A 216 0.32 -15.57 -17.24
N TRP A 217 -0.70 -14.95 -17.82
CA TRP A 217 -1.99 -15.54 -18.12
C TRP A 217 -2.08 -15.64 -19.63
N TYR A 218 -2.41 -16.82 -20.16
CA TYR A 218 -2.65 -16.98 -21.59
C TYR A 218 -4.08 -17.37 -21.85
N SER A 219 -4.63 -16.82 -22.92
CA SER A 219 -5.96 -17.14 -23.42
C SER A 219 -5.90 -17.33 -24.93
N LEU A 220 -6.36 -18.48 -25.41
CA LEU A 220 -6.40 -18.77 -26.84
C LEU A 220 -7.60 -18.05 -27.47
N LYS A 221 -7.35 -17.12 -28.39
CA LYS A 221 -8.40 -16.34 -29.06
C LYS A 221 -8.87 -16.97 -30.35
N SER A 222 -7.94 -17.42 -31.17
CA SER A 222 -8.28 -18.03 -32.44
C SER A 222 -7.20 -18.99 -32.88
N ILE A 223 -7.63 -19.94 -33.72
CA ILE A 223 -6.76 -20.83 -34.48
C ILE A 223 -7.18 -20.70 -35.93
N SER A 224 -6.23 -20.46 -36.83
CA SER A 224 -6.45 -20.42 -38.27
C SER A 224 -5.56 -21.43 -39.00
N GLU A 225 -6.11 -21.95 -40.11
CA GLU A 225 -5.33 -22.66 -41.12
C GLU A 225 -4.88 -21.61 -42.13
N ALA A 226 -3.57 -21.43 -42.25
CA ALA A 226 -3.02 -20.40 -43.12
C ALA A 226 -2.13 -21.05 -44.21
N SER A 227 -2.39 -22.32 -44.50
CA SER A 227 -1.74 -23.21 -45.46
C SER A 227 -2.00 -22.78 -46.91
N THR A 228 -0.94 -22.67 -47.73
CA THR A 228 -1.08 -22.43 -49.18
C THR A 228 -1.15 -23.76 -49.92
N LYS A 229 -2.36 -24.16 -50.35
CA LYS A 229 -2.61 -25.48 -50.97
C LYS A 229 -2.02 -25.65 -52.38
N TYR A 230 -1.53 -24.58 -53.02
CA TYR A 230 -1.07 -24.61 -54.43
C TYR A 230 0.05 -23.58 -54.72
N GLY A 231 1.26 -23.82 -54.22
CA GLY A 231 2.46 -23.11 -54.68
C GLY A 231 2.43 -21.60 -54.43
N GLY A 232 2.53 -21.20 -53.15
CA GLY A 232 2.77 -19.81 -52.80
C GLY A 232 4.10 -19.30 -53.36
N ASN A 233 4.23 -17.97 -53.50
CA ASN A 233 5.49 -17.32 -53.92
C ASN A 233 6.65 -17.59 -52.95
N ASP A 234 6.34 -17.93 -51.70
CA ASP A 234 7.31 -18.33 -50.70
C ASP A 234 7.57 -19.83 -50.83
N LYS A 235 8.84 -20.25 -50.95
CA LYS A 235 9.30 -21.65 -51.01
C LYS A 235 9.05 -22.47 -49.70
N LEU A 236 8.00 -22.16 -48.97
CA LEU A 236 7.73 -22.58 -47.60
C LEU A 236 6.55 -23.54 -47.50
N PRO A 237 6.42 -24.29 -46.38
CA PRO A 237 5.65 -25.52 -46.35
C PRO A 237 4.15 -25.37 -46.59
N ASP A 238 3.57 -26.43 -47.13
CA ASP A 238 2.15 -26.53 -47.49
C ASP A 238 1.19 -26.45 -46.29
N TRP A 239 1.68 -26.65 -45.05
CA TRP A 239 0.84 -26.74 -43.84
C TRP A 239 1.27 -25.74 -42.76
N ARG A 240 0.45 -24.69 -42.57
CA ARG A 240 0.67 -23.61 -41.59
C ARG A 240 -0.47 -23.55 -40.59
N PHE A 241 -0.12 -23.66 -39.32
CA PHE A 241 -0.99 -23.45 -38.17
C PHE A 241 -0.68 -22.10 -37.54
N THR A 242 -1.69 -21.25 -37.40
CA THR A 242 -1.55 -19.97 -36.70
C THR A 242 -2.50 -19.97 -35.50
N ALA A 243 -1.97 -19.62 -34.32
CA ALA A 243 -2.73 -19.44 -33.10
C ALA A 243 -2.49 -18.03 -32.54
N ASN A 244 -3.57 -17.31 -32.28
CA ASN A 244 -3.52 -16.02 -31.61
C ASN A 244 -3.79 -16.21 -30.13
N ILE A 245 -2.83 -15.79 -29.31
CA ILE A 245 -2.86 -15.93 -27.86
C ILE A 245 -2.86 -14.53 -27.27
N GLU A 246 -3.92 -14.20 -26.55
CA GLU A 246 -3.91 -13.04 -25.67
C GLU A 246 -3.13 -13.40 -24.41
N PHE A 247 -2.22 -12.52 -24.01
CA PHE A 247 -1.48 -12.65 -22.77
C PHE A 247 -1.77 -11.49 -21.82
N GLN A 248 -1.70 -11.78 -20.51
CA GLN A 248 -1.52 -10.77 -19.49
C GLN A 248 -0.30 -11.11 -18.64
N VAL A 249 0.59 -10.15 -18.39
CA VAL A 249 1.82 -10.37 -17.64
C VAL A 249 2.11 -9.19 -16.71
N GLU A 250 2.65 -9.49 -15.53
CA GLU A 250 3.11 -8.47 -14.59
C GLU A 250 4.53 -8.04 -14.96
N LEU A 251 4.72 -6.76 -15.22
CA LEU A 251 6.02 -6.16 -15.50
C LEU A 251 6.36 -5.12 -14.43
N PRO A 252 7.63 -5.01 -14.02
CA PRO A 252 8.09 -3.95 -13.14
C PRO A 252 7.80 -2.58 -13.76
N SER A 253 7.20 -1.68 -12.98
CA SER A 253 6.81 -0.34 -13.44
C SER A 253 7.60 0.77 -12.76
N TYR A 254 7.82 0.66 -11.45
CA TYR A 254 8.61 1.63 -10.69
C TYR A 254 9.14 1.00 -9.40
N ILE A 255 10.20 1.59 -8.88
CA ILE A 255 10.85 1.20 -7.64
C ILE A 255 10.63 2.33 -6.63
N ILE A 256 10.19 1.97 -5.43
CA ILE A 256 9.98 2.89 -4.31
C ILE A 256 11.10 2.64 -3.31
N LEU A 257 11.78 3.71 -2.92
CA LEU A 257 12.66 3.75 -1.76
C LEU A 257 11.89 4.41 -0.62
N GLN A 258 11.72 3.66 0.46
CA GLN A 258 11.19 4.16 1.72
C GLN A 258 12.29 3.96 2.76
N THR A 259 12.95 5.03 3.14
CA THR A 259 13.79 5.06 4.34
C THR A 259 12.89 5.29 5.55
N ASP A 260 13.47 5.24 6.75
CA ASP A 260 12.81 5.68 7.98
C ASP A 260 12.02 6.96 7.71
N TYR A 261 10.71 6.79 7.60
CA TYR A 261 9.81 7.76 8.16
C TYR A 261 9.98 7.55 9.66
N LEU A 262 10.97 8.22 10.24
CA LEU A 262 10.82 8.68 11.61
C LEU A 262 9.53 9.50 11.56
N VAL A 263 8.44 8.86 11.95
CA VAL A 263 7.27 9.61 12.29
C VAL A 263 7.67 10.32 13.56
N ASP A 264 8.14 11.57 13.44
CA ASP A 264 8.55 12.39 14.58
C ASP A 264 7.42 12.43 15.63
N ASN A 265 6.17 12.35 15.19
CA ASN A 265 4.97 12.20 16.01
C ASN A 265 3.87 11.41 15.29
N ILE A 266 3.48 10.23 15.79
CA ILE A 266 2.30 9.53 15.27
C ILE A 266 1.10 10.04 16.05
N THR A 267 0.36 10.99 15.49
CA THR A 267 -0.91 11.44 16.07
C THR A 267 -2.02 10.50 15.61
N PHE A 268 -2.44 9.57 16.46
CA PHE A 268 -3.65 8.79 16.22
C PHE A 268 -4.84 9.56 16.75
N ASN A 269 -5.77 9.96 15.87
CA ASN A 269 -7.10 10.36 16.32
C ASN A 269 -7.97 9.09 16.39
N ILE A 270 -7.87 8.36 17.51
CA ILE A 270 -8.79 7.27 17.80
C ILE A 270 -10.09 7.92 18.26
N GLY A 271 -10.97 8.20 17.31
CA GLY A 271 -12.34 8.59 17.62
C GLY A 271 -13.04 7.44 18.33
N TYR A 272 -13.04 7.46 19.67
CA TYR A 272 -14.01 6.70 20.43
C TYR A 272 -15.37 7.37 20.21
N ALA A 273 -16.08 6.96 19.16
CA ALA A 273 -17.52 6.89 19.32
C ALA A 273 -17.72 5.93 20.50
N SER A 274 -18.17 6.48 21.64
CA SER A 274 -18.42 5.73 22.85
C SER A 274 -19.17 4.44 22.54
N THR A 275 -18.50 3.29 22.60
CA THR A 275 -19.19 1.99 22.67
C THR A 275 -19.86 1.80 24.03
N TYR A 276 -19.69 2.74 24.97
CA TYR A 276 -20.36 2.76 26.27
C TYR A 276 -21.78 3.32 26.22
N SER A 277 -22.17 4.05 25.17
CA SER A 277 -23.57 4.45 24.99
C SER A 277 -24.50 3.30 24.57
N ASP A 278 -23.95 2.14 24.19
CA ASP A 278 -24.73 0.97 23.73
C ASP A 278 -24.85 -0.18 24.76
N PHE A 279 -24.20 -0.09 25.94
CA PHE A 279 -24.25 -1.17 26.94
C PHE A 279 -24.63 -0.67 28.35
N PRO A 280 -25.94 -0.58 28.69
CA PRO A 280 -26.43 -0.17 30.02
C PRO A 280 -26.14 -1.16 31.17
N LEU A 281 -25.35 -2.22 30.93
CA LEU A 281 -25.11 -3.32 31.87
C LEU A 281 -23.67 -3.40 32.40
N TYR A 282 -22.77 -2.49 32.00
CA TYR A 282 -21.40 -2.52 32.51
C TYR A 282 -21.34 -2.03 33.96
N LYS A 283 -20.92 -2.90 34.89
CA LYS A 283 -20.52 -2.54 36.25
C LYS A 283 -18.99 -2.52 36.32
N PRO A 284 -18.35 -1.38 36.64
CA PRO A 284 -16.91 -1.33 36.77
C PRO A 284 -16.43 -2.24 37.92
N PRO A 285 -15.26 -2.88 37.81
CA PRO A 285 -14.74 -3.78 38.85
C PRO A 285 -14.41 -3.05 40.15
N GLU A 286 -14.60 -3.75 41.28
CA GLU A 286 -14.43 -3.23 42.65
C GLU A 286 -12.97 -2.91 43.02
N ILE A 287 -12.01 -3.54 42.35
CA ILE A 287 -10.57 -3.35 42.62
C ILE A 287 -9.91 -2.88 41.33
N ARG A 288 -9.33 -1.68 41.39
CA ARG A 288 -8.64 -1.04 40.27
C ARG A 288 -7.15 -1.04 40.56
N TYR A 289 -6.34 -1.50 39.60
CA TYR A 289 -4.89 -1.42 39.70
C TYR A 289 -4.43 -0.06 39.18
N ILE A 290 -3.54 0.58 39.94
CA ILE A 290 -3.00 1.92 39.69
C ILE A 290 -1.87 1.80 38.66
N GLN A 291 -1.89 2.61 37.61
CA GLN A 291 -0.76 2.77 36.70
C GLN A 291 -0.47 4.27 36.52
N GLU A 292 0.77 4.67 36.79
CA GLU A 292 1.22 6.07 36.69
C GLU A 292 1.55 6.41 35.23
N ALA A 293 1.09 7.58 34.76
CA ALA A 293 1.51 8.18 33.49
C ALA A 293 1.95 9.63 33.73
N LYS A 294 3.04 10.04 33.06
CA LYS A 294 3.61 11.39 33.11
C LYS A 294 3.29 12.14 31.82
N ILE A 295 2.92 13.42 31.94
CA ILE A 295 2.82 14.37 30.81
C ILE A 295 3.62 15.61 31.21
N ASP A 296 4.62 15.98 30.39
CA ASP A 296 5.42 17.19 30.54
C ASP A 296 4.79 18.34 29.73
N PHE A 297 4.61 19.51 30.36
CA PHE A 297 4.26 20.75 29.67
C PHE A 297 5.46 21.68 29.68
N GLU A 298 6.07 21.88 28.51
CA GLU A 298 7.12 22.89 28.34
C GLU A 298 6.49 24.29 28.17
N ASN A 299 6.78 25.18 29.13
CA ASN A 299 6.52 26.63 29.15
C ASN A 299 5.14 27.08 29.66
N ILE A 300 4.98 27.11 30.98
CA ILE A 300 3.94 27.91 31.66
C ILE A 300 4.63 28.91 32.59
N GLU A 301 4.68 30.19 32.19
CA GLU A 301 5.36 31.24 32.96
C GLU A 301 4.45 32.00 33.95
N ASP A 302 3.11 31.89 33.88
CA ASP A 302 2.19 32.61 34.77
C ASP A 302 0.89 31.82 35.08
N GLU A 303 0.39 31.90 36.33
CA GLU A 303 -0.87 31.23 36.75
C GLU A 303 -2.11 31.69 35.95
N LYS A 304 -2.06 32.88 35.33
CA LYS A 304 -3.14 33.45 34.51
C LYS A 304 -3.04 33.07 33.03
N SER A 305 -1.95 32.47 32.58
CA SER A 305 -1.74 32.07 31.18
C SER A 305 -2.12 30.61 30.90
N ILE A 306 -2.67 29.90 31.89
CA ILE A 306 -3.18 28.54 31.69
C ILE A 306 -4.52 28.63 30.93
N ASN A 307 -4.44 28.62 29.59
CA ASN A 307 -5.62 28.57 28.73
C ASN A 307 -6.08 27.12 28.60
N PHE A 308 -6.96 26.68 29.49
CA PHE A 308 -7.52 25.31 29.48
C PHE A 308 -8.35 24.99 28.23
N ASN A 309 -8.67 25.98 27.39
CA ASN A 309 -9.35 25.73 26.11
C ASN A 309 -8.44 25.05 25.06
N GLU A 310 -7.12 25.09 25.26
CA GLU A 310 -6.13 24.39 24.41
C GLU A 310 -5.65 23.06 25.03
N VAL A 311 -6.09 22.76 26.25
CA VAL A 311 -5.82 21.48 26.90
C VAL A 311 -6.98 20.54 26.57
N ASP A 312 -6.75 19.60 25.66
CA ASP A 312 -7.74 18.58 25.35
C ASP A 312 -7.85 17.57 26.51
N LEU A 313 -8.68 17.91 27.50
CA LEU A 313 -8.93 17.08 28.70
C LEU A 313 -9.69 15.78 28.38
N THR A 314 -10.03 15.53 27.11
CA THR A 314 -10.74 14.31 26.67
C THR A 314 -9.81 13.10 26.53
N GLU A 315 -8.48 13.29 26.48
CA GLU A 315 -7.48 12.22 26.48
C GLU A 315 -7.11 11.68 27.88
N LEU A 316 -7.72 12.21 28.95
CA LEU A 316 -7.32 11.91 30.33
C LEU A 316 -8.12 10.75 30.94
N ASP A 317 -7.41 9.68 31.29
CA ASP A 317 -7.94 8.58 32.10
C ASP A 317 -8.55 9.16 33.40
N PRO A 318 -9.83 8.89 33.72
CA PRO A 318 -10.55 9.53 34.81
C PRO A 318 -10.04 9.24 36.23
N PHE A 319 -8.93 8.51 36.39
CA PHE A 319 -8.39 8.14 37.69
C PHE A 319 -6.96 8.66 37.91
N LYS A 320 -6.92 9.95 38.24
CA LYS A 320 -5.78 10.74 38.73
C LYS A 320 -4.72 11.06 37.67
N PHE A 321 -4.55 12.37 37.43
CA PHE A 321 -3.38 12.92 36.77
C PHE A 321 -2.78 14.04 37.63
N SER A 322 -1.46 14.04 37.73
CA SER A 322 -0.68 15.16 38.27
C SER A 322 0.05 15.82 37.11
N VAL A 323 -0.23 17.10 36.88
CA VAL A 323 0.47 17.88 35.85
C VAL A 323 1.66 18.59 36.50
N GLU A 324 2.88 18.29 36.04
CA GLU A 324 4.07 19.00 36.47
C GLU A 324 4.34 20.15 35.46
N CYS A 325 3.92 21.36 35.84
CA CYS A 325 4.23 22.56 35.07
C CYS A 325 5.66 22.97 35.38
N SER A 326 6.44 23.34 34.36
CA SER A 326 7.84 23.73 34.45
C SER A 326 8.12 24.75 35.57
N GLY A 327 8.46 24.24 36.76
CA GLY A 327 9.08 24.97 37.86
C GLY A 327 8.18 25.84 38.74
N LYS A 328 7.20 25.25 39.44
CA LYS A 328 6.96 25.43 40.91
C LYS A 328 5.56 25.05 41.45
N LYS A 329 4.62 24.56 40.65
CA LYS A 329 3.32 24.08 41.20
C LYS A 329 2.82 22.85 40.44
N ARG A 330 2.38 21.83 41.18
CA ARG A 330 1.76 20.61 40.64
C ARG A 330 0.24 20.75 40.72
N LEU A 331 -0.44 20.47 39.61
CA LEU A 331 -1.90 20.44 39.58
C LEU A 331 -2.35 18.99 39.78
N ASN A 332 -3.05 18.73 40.89
CA ASN A 332 -3.62 17.43 41.21
C ASN A 332 -5.12 17.48 41.02
N VAL A 333 -5.64 16.78 40.00
CA VAL A 333 -7.10 16.66 39.83
C VAL A 333 -7.64 15.60 40.78
N ALA A 334 -8.52 16.04 41.67
CA ALA A 334 -9.09 15.22 42.73
C ALA A 334 -10.25 14.37 42.19
N SER A 335 -11.22 14.99 41.50
CA SER A 335 -12.42 14.31 40.99
C SER A 335 -12.92 14.93 39.67
N ARG A 336 -13.57 14.10 38.85
CA ARG A 336 -14.25 14.48 37.60
C ARG A 336 -15.70 13.99 37.62
N TYR A 337 -16.65 14.88 37.36
CA TYR A 337 -18.08 14.59 37.29
C TYR A 337 -18.64 14.94 35.92
N PHE A 338 -19.70 14.23 35.53
CA PHE A 338 -20.38 14.41 34.26
C PHE A 338 -21.88 14.55 34.51
N HIS A 339 -22.49 15.58 33.92
CA HIS A 339 -23.94 15.76 33.94
C HIS A 339 -24.48 15.92 32.53
N PHE A 340 -25.45 15.11 32.15
CA PHE A 340 -26.17 15.25 30.89
C PHE A 340 -27.48 15.98 31.13
N VAL A 341 -27.74 17.04 30.36
CA VAL A 341 -29.03 17.74 30.40
C VAL A 341 -30.13 16.81 29.92
N THR A 342 -31.03 16.46 30.84
CA THR A 342 -32.20 15.63 30.55
C THR A 342 -33.29 16.43 29.82
N GLN A 343 -34.24 15.72 29.22
CA GLN A 343 -35.40 16.38 28.58
C GLN A 343 -36.21 17.20 29.59
N GLU A 344 -36.41 16.68 30.81
CA GLU A 344 -37.17 17.36 31.87
C GLU A 344 -36.46 18.64 32.32
N GLU A 345 -35.15 18.59 32.51
CA GLU A 345 -34.35 19.77 32.82
C GLU A 345 -34.42 20.77 31.66
N TYR A 346 -34.27 20.35 30.40
CA TYR A 346 -34.39 21.26 29.26
C TYR A 346 -35.76 21.95 29.20
N ASP A 347 -36.84 21.19 29.39
CA ASP A 347 -38.22 21.66 29.33
C ASP A 347 -38.57 22.64 30.46
N ASP A 348 -37.89 22.56 31.62
CA ASP A 348 -37.94 23.61 32.64
C ASP A 348 -37.14 24.85 32.20
N SER A 349 -37.76 25.64 31.34
CA SER A 349 -37.23 26.91 30.84
C SER A 349 -37.19 28.04 31.88
N THR A 350 -37.69 27.81 33.10
CA THR A 350 -37.90 28.88 34.10
C THR A 350 -36.86 28.90 35.22
N SER A 351 -36.19 27.78 35.48
CA SER A 351 -35.18 27.65 36.53
C SER A 351 -33.77 27.49 35.95
N ASP A 352 -32.76 27.91 36.71
CA ASP A 352 -31.36 27.58 36.38
C ASP A 352 -31.13 26.07 36.57
N LEU A 353 -30.19 25.48 35.81
CA LEU A 353 -29.91 24.05 35.92
C LEU A 353 -29.13 23.76 37.21
N GLU A 354 -29.67 22.90 38.07
CA GLU A 354 -29.05 22.49 39.32
C GLU A 354 -28.44 21.09 39.20
N ILE A 355 -27.12 20.99 39.32
CA ILE A 355 -26.37 19.74 39.30
C ILE A 355 -25.98 19.40 40.74
N ILE A 356 -26.47 18.28 41.25
CA ILE A 356 -26.14 17.78 42.59
C ILE A 356 -24.99 16.78 42.49
N ILE A 357 -23.94 17.02 43.26
CA ILE A 357 -22.80 16.12 43.40
C ILE A 357 -22.91 15.47 44.79
N ASP A 358 -22.97 14.14 44.81
CA ASP A 358 -23.09 13.30 46.02
C ASP A 358 -21.77 13.17 46.80
N GLU A 359 -20.93 14.19 46.72
CA GLU A 359 -19.72 14.38 47.51
C GLU A 359 -19.62 15.87 47.86
N ALA A 360 -19.32 16.18 49.12
CA ALA A 360 -19.06 17.56 49.49
C ALA A 360 -17.65 17.94 49.03
N ILE A 361 -17.57 18.93 48.15
CA ILE A 361 -16.31 19.55 47.75
C ILE A 361 -15.90 20.45 48.91
N ASN A 362 -14.93 19.97 49.70
CA ASN A 362 -14.76 20.32 51.10
C ASN A 362 -13.42 20.99 51.40
N LEU A 363 -12.90 21.87 50.54
CA LEU A 363 -11.54 22.39 50.77
C LEU A 363 -11.35 23.89 50.49
N PRO A 364 -10.56 24.59 51.32
CA PRO A 364 -10.23 26.01 51.15
C PRO A 364 -9.25 26.30 50.00
N GLU A 365 -8.61 25.27 49.43
CA GLU A 365 -7.59 25.35 48.38
C GLU A 365 -7.98 24.61 47.08
N GLU A 366 -9.15 23.97 47.05
CA GLU A 366 -9.66 23.32 45.83
C GLU A 366 -10.33 24.33 44.92
N ARG A 367 -9.94 24.28 43.65
CA ARG A 367 -10.50 25.08 42.56
C ARG A 367 -11.35 24.16 41.69
N MET A 368 -12.34 24.75 41.01
CA MET A 368 -13.28 24.02 40.18
C MET A 368 -13.30 24.57 38.75
N ILE A 369 -13.34 23.68 37.78
CA ILE A 369 -13.54 23.99 36.36
C ILE A 369 -14.85 23.34 35.94
N VAL A 370 -15.71 24.11 35.26
CA VAL A 370 -16.95 23.61 34.69
C VAL A 370 -16.90 23.86 33.20
N ASN A 371 -16.90 22.80 32.41
CA ASN A 371 -16.94 22.84 30.96
C ASN A 371 -18.30 22.38 30.47
N SER A 372 -18.75 22.98 29.38
CA SER A 372 -19.89 22.49 28.60
C SER A 372 -19.40 21.99 27.24
N THR A 373 -20.26 21.33 26.48
CA THR A 373 -19.99 21.00 25.06
C THR A 373 -19.62 22.21 24.20
N PHE A 374 -19.95 23.43 24.65
CA PHE A 374 -19.68 24.68 23.92
C PHE A 374 -18.48 25.46 24.48
N GLY A 375 -17.79 24.94 25.49
CA GLY A 375 -16.60 25.56 26.08
C GLY A 375 -16.66 25.71 27.59
N SER A 376 -15.58 26.26 28.15
CA SER A 376 -15.41 26.52 29.58
C SER A 376 -16.36 27.61 30.09
N LEU A 377 -16.83 27.44 31.33
CA LEU A 377 -17.74 28.36 32.00
C LEU A 377 -16.99 29.11 33.10
N ASP A 378 -17.26 30.41 33.20
CA ASP A 378 -16.68 31.25 34.25
C ASP A 378 -17.52 31.23 35.54
N TYR A 379 -16.84 31.05 36.68
CA TYR A 379 -17.46 31.12 38.00
C TYR A 379 -18.04 32.51 38.28
N GLY A 380 -19.24 32.55 38.85
CA GLY A 380 -19.96 33.78 39.18
C GLY A 380 -20.75 34.36 38.01
N ASP A 381 -20.28 34.19 36.77
CA ASP A 381 -20.99 34.63 35.57
C ASP A 381 -21.89 33.51 35.02
N HIS A 382 -21.27 32.42 34.58
CA HIS A 382 -21.98 31.30 33.95
C HIS A 382 -22.51 30.28 34.96
N TYR A 383 -21.83 30.10 36.09
CA TYR A 383 -22.26 29.16 37.12
C TYR A 383 -21.96 29.64 38.54
N THR A 384 -22.64 29.07 39.53
CA THR A 384 -22.36 29.25 40.96
C THR A 384 -22.24 27.91 41.67
N TYR A 385 -21.59 27.90 42.82
CA TYR A 385 -21.36 26.73 43.64
C TYR A 385 -21.87 26.97 45.05
N GLU A 386 -22.52 25.96 45.63
CA GLU A 386 -22.99 25.96 47.00
C GLU A 386 -22.76 24.59 47.64
N LYS A 387 -22.14 24.55 48.81
CA LYS A 387 -22.09 23.32 49.62
C LYS A 387 -23.43 23.18 50.36
N ILE A 388 -24.21 22.15 50.03
CA ILE A 388 -25.52 21.91 50.67
C ILE A 388 -25.36 21.23 52.02
N SER A 389 -24.47 20.23 52.11
CA SER A 389 -24.24 19.46 53.33
C SER A 389 -22.80 18.95 53.38
N ASP A 390 -22.43 18.23 54.45
CA ASP A 390 -21.10 17.60 54.56
C ASP A 390 -20.87 16.46 53.56
N PHE A 391 -21.89 16.07 52.79
CA PHE A 391 -21.81 15.03 51.78
C PHE A 391 -22.32 15.46 50.40
N GLN A 392 -22.81 16.69 50.24
CA GLN A 392 -23.40 17.13 48.98
C GLN A 392 -23.03 18.56 48.63
N SER A 393 -22.76 18.73 47.34
CA SER A 393 -22.47 20.01 46.71
C SER A 393 -23.44 20.25 45.55
N LYS A 394 -23.75 21.52 45.30
CA LYS A 394 -24.60 21.95 44.19
C LYS A 394 -23.89 22.93 43.30
N ILE A 395 -24.00 22.71 42.00
CA ILE A 395 -23.58 23.63 40.97
C ILE A 395 -24.83 24.12 40.24
N THR A 396 -24.98 25.44 40.15
CA THR A 396 -26.11 26.06 39.45
C THR A 396 -25.60 26.73 38.17
N ILE A 397 -26.02 26.24 37.01
CA ILE A 397 -25.70 26.81 35.70
C ILE A 397 -26.76 27.85 35.33
N LYS A 398 -26.33 29.10 35.12
CA LYS A 398 -27.23 30.22 34.86
C LYS A 398 -27.69 30.22 33.41
N ARG A 399 -28.97 29.91 33.17
CA ARG A 399 -29.55 29.88 31.81
C ARG A 399 -29.50 31.22 31.10
N LYS A 400 -29.44 32.31 31.86
CA LYS A 400 -29.28 33.66 31.32
C LYS A 400 -28.02 33.80 30.45
N TYR A 401 -26.98 33.04 30.76
CA TYR A 401 -25.67 33.14 30.11
C TYR A 401 -25.30 31.86 29.33
N VAL A 402 -25.84 30.71 29.74
CA VAL A 402 -25.56 29.42 29.12
C VAL A 402 -26.81 28.90 28.41
N LYS A 403 -26.73 28.72 27.09
CA LYS A 403 -27.78 28.03 26.34
C LYS A 403 -27.69 26.53 26.61
N LEU A 404 -28.82 25.93 27.02
CA LEU A 404 -28.94 24.50 27.27
C LEU A 404 -29.57 23.81 26.07
N ASP A 405 -29.04 22.65 25.67
CA ASP A 405 -29.62 21.75 24.67
C ASP A 405 -29.77 20.34 25.28
N VAL A 406 -30.78 19.57 24.88
CA VAL A 406 -31.00 18.19 25.39
C VAL A 406 -29.80 17.31 25.04
N GLY A 407 -29.29 16.59 26.04
CA GLY A 407 -28.09 15.73 25.88
C GLY A 407 -26.77 16.50 25.92
N GLN A 408 -26.80 17.82 26.16
CA GLN A 408 -25.59 18.59 26.43
C GLN A 408 -24.89 18.05 27.66
N LEU A 409 -23.56 17.88 27.54
CA LEU A 409 -22.70 17.43 28.62
C LEU A 409 -22.08 18.62 29.35
N PHE A 410 -22.15 18.59 30.68
CA PHE A 410 -21.32 19.38 31.58
C PHE A 410 -20.28 18.49 32.24
N GLU A 411 -19.01 18.90 32.13
CA GLU A 411 -17.89 18.27 32.80
C GLU A 411 -17.41 19.16 33.94
N ILE A 412 -17.32 18.60 35.15
CA ILE A 412 -16.93 19.34 36.34
C ILE A 412 -15.66 18.69 36.90
N TYR A 413 -14.62 19.50 37.08
CA TYR A 413 -13.33 19.06 37.61
C TYR A 413 -13.05 19.77 38.92
N THR A 414 -12.64 19.02 39.94
CA THR A 414 -12.05 19.58 41.16
C THR A 414 -10.55 19.33 41.15
N TYR A 415 -9.77 20.35 41.51
CA TYR A 415 -8.32 20.24 41.53
C TYR A 415 -7.71 21.02 42.70
N SER A 416 -6.56 20.53 43.18
CA SER A 416 -5.70 21.24 44.13
C SER A 416 -4.37 21.60 43.45
N LEU A 417 -3.75 22.67 43.95
CA LEU A 417 -2.39 23.06 43.56
C LEU A 417 -1.46 22.71 44.72
N GLU A 418 -0.51 21.80 44.49
CA GLU A 418 0.61 21.56 45.40
C GLU A 418 1.76 22.52 45.05
N GLU A 419 2.31 23.21 46.05
CA GLU A 419 3.53 24.04 45.92
C GLU A 419 4.82 23.22 45.84
#